data_AF-A0A3S3N8W1-F1
#
_entry.id   AF-A0A3S3N8W1-F1
#
_cell.length_a   1.000
_cell.length_b   1.000
_cell.length_c   1.000
_cell.angle_alpha   90.00
_cell.angle_beta   90.00
_cell.angle_gamma   90.00
#
_symmetry.space_group_name_H-M   'P 1'
#
loop_
_entity.id
_entity.type
_entity.pdbx_description
1 polymer ?
#
loop_
_entity_poly.entity_id
_entity_poly.type
_entity_poly.pdbx_seq_one_letter_code
_entity_poly.pdbx_strand_id
1 'polypeptide(L)'
;MASKSLVAVLLVLLVFVAGLNFGTCKPTKRLGQCSPSGYLRGKSGNCNKENDSDCCVDGKMYPQYRCSPPITGNTGATMTINSFAKGGDGGGPSECDNQYHSDDELVVALSTGWYNGGSRCLNKIRINANGKSVLAKVVDECDSVNGCDSDHDFQPPCPNNIVDASPAVWKQLGGDGGGPSECDNKYHSDDELVVALSTGRYNGGSRCLNNIRINANGRSVLAKVVDECDSVNGCDSDHDFQPPCPNNIVDASPAVWKELGIPKSQFGYYDITWTEGTII
;
A
#
# COMPACT_ATOMS: atom_id res chain seq x y z
N MET A 1 53.61 -18.02 65.73
CA MET A 1 52.53 -18.91 65.25
C MET A 1 51.22 -18.11 65.21
N ALA A 2 50.99 -17.37 64.12
CA ALA A 2 49.68 -16.79 63.85
C ALA A 2 48.86 -17.86 63.12
N SER A 3 47.69 -18.16 63.68
CA SER A 3 46.91 -19.37 63.38
C SER A 3 46.51 -19.45 61.90
N LYS A 4 46.62 -20.66 61.34
CA LYS A 4 46.06 -21.04 60.03
C LYS A 4 44.54 -20.79 59.95
N SER A 5 43.88 -20.49 61.09
CA SER A 5 42.47 -20.12 61.17
C SER A 5 42.15 -18.72 60.65
N LEU A 6 43.08 -17.76 60.65
CA LEU A 6 42.77 -16.40 60.19
C LEU A 6 42.62 -16.29 58.67
N VAL A 7 43.40 -17.07 57.91
CA VAL A 7 43.36 -17.10 56.44
C VAL A 7 42.09 -17.79 55.93
N ALA A 8 41.62 -18.84 56.62
CA ALA A 8 40.37 -19.51 56.30
C ALA A 8 39.15 -18.61 56.53
N VAL A 9 39.15 -17.80 57.60
CA VAL A 9 38.05 -16.88 57.90
C VAL A 9 37.98 -15.72 56.90
N LEU A 10 39.13 -15.22 56.41
CA LEU A 10 39.15 -14.15 55.39
C LEU A 10 38.63 -14.62 54.03
N LEU A 11 38.93 -15.86 53.63
CA LEU A 11 38.46 -16.45 52.37
C LEU A 11 36.95 -16.76 52.40
N VAL A 12 36.42 -17.19 53.55
CA VAL A 12 34.97 -17.44 53.69
C VAL A 12 34.17 -16.12 53.68
N LEU A 13 34.71 -15.03 54.24
CA LEU A 13 34.05 -13.71 54.17
C LEU A 13 34.03 -13.13 52.75
N LEU A 14 35.09 -13.32 51.95
CA LEU A 14 35.14 -12.84 50.56
C LEU A 14 34.14 -13.56 49.64
N VAL A 15 33.85 -14.85 49.90
CA VAL A 15 32.85 -15.61 49.14
C VAL A 15 31.42 -15.19 49.50
N PHE A 16 31.17 -14.76 50.75
CA PHE A 16 29.84 -14.28 51.16
C PHE A 16 29.48 -12.88 50.64
N VAL A 17 30.45 -12.00 50.40
CA VAL A 17 30.17 -10.66 49.80
C VAL A 17 29.90 -10.75 48.30
N ALA A 18 30.40 -11.79 47.62
CA ALA A 18 30.13 -12.02 46.19
C ALA A 18 28.74 -12.63 45.91
N GLY A 19 28.03 -13.13 46.93
CA GLY A 19 26.79 -13.91 46.77
C GLY A 19 25.47 -13.14 46.90
N LEU A 20 25.48 -11.82 47.16
CA LEU A 20 24.26 -11.03 47.40
C LEU A 20 23.86 -10.12 46.24
N ASN A 21 24.25 -10.45 45.00
CA ASN A 21 23.58 -9.93 43.82
C ASN A 21 22.49 -10.92 43.38
N PHE A 22 21.47 -11.11 44.22
CA PHE A 22 20.14 -11.42 43.70
C PHE A 22 19.61 -10.15 43.04
N GLY A 23 20.19 -9.83 41.88
CA GLY A 23 19.49 -9.02 40.90
C GLY A 23 18.18 -9.73 40.67
N THR A 24 17.11 -9.22 41.26
CA THR A 24 15.77 -9.60 40.87
C THR A 24 15.76 -9.41 39.37
N CYS A 25 15.75 -10.51 38.61
CA CYS A 25 15.39 -10.47 37.21
C CYS A 25 13.90 -10.14 37.22
N LYS A 26 13.57 -8.89 37.56
CA LYS A 26 12.31 -8.31 37.15
C LYS A 26 12.35 -8.46 35.64
N PRO A 27 11.40 -9.16 35.01
CA PRO A 27 11.30 -9.10 33.58
C PRO A 27 11.31 -7.62 33.25
N THR A 28 12.37 -7.16 32.59
CA THR A 28 12.35 -5.88 31.91
C THR A 28 11.21 -6.05 30.93
N LYS A 29 10.02 -5.55 31.28
CA LYS A 29 9.04 -5.19 30.27
C LYS A 29 9.86 -4.36 29.30
N ARG A 30 10.08 -4.86 28.07
CA ARG A 30 10.62 -4.03 27.00
C ARG A 30 9.66 -2.85 26.91
N LEU A 31 10.00 -1.72 27.54
CA LEU A 31 9.37 -0.45 27.23
C LEU A 31 9.65 -0.22 25.74
N GLY A 32 8.59 -0.19 24.92
CA GLY A 32 8.68 0.34 23.56
C GLY A 32 8.61 -0.64 22.40
N GLN A 33 7.83 -1.73 22.48
CA GLN A 33 7.29 -2.34 21.25
C GLN A 33 5.88 -1.82 21.00
N CYS A 34 5.67 -1.22 19.83
CA CYS A 34 4.36 -0.73 19.44
C CYS A 34 3.36 -1.89 19.43
N SER A 35 2.26 -1.71 20.14
CA SER A 35 1.19 -2.69 20.31
C SER A 35 -0.16 -2.01 20.09
N PRO A 36 -1.21 -2.76 19.73
CA PRO A 36 -2.54 -2.18 19.56
C PRO A 36 -2.96 -1.40 20.81
N SER A 37 -3.39 -0.17 20.62
CA SER A 37 -3.94 0.70 21.66
C SER A 37 -5.39 0.36 22.01
N GLY A 38 -6.08 -0.36 21.12
CA GLY A 38 -7.47 -0.75 21.25
C GLY A 38 -7.90 -1.60 20.07
N TYR A 39 -9.20 -1.90 20.03
CA TYR A 39 -9.83 -2.58 18.91
C TYR A 39 -11.16 -1.91 18.58
N LEU A 40 -11.36 -1.64 17.30
CA LEU A 40 -12.58 -1.08 16.75
C LEU A 40 -13.49 -2.21 16.26
N ARG A 41 -14.76 -2.19 16.67
CA ARG A 41 -15.75 -3.13 16.17
C ARG A 41 -16.28 -2.64 14.84
N GLY A 42 -16.02 -3.39 13.78
CA GLY A 42 -16.40 -3.06 12.42
C GLY A 42 -17.91 -2.92 12.23
N LYS A 43 -18.28 -1.96 11.39
CA LYS A 43 -19.63 -1.72 10.88
C LYS A 43 -19.51 -1.55 9.37
N SER A 44 -20.26 -2.34 8.62
CA SER A 44 -20.25 -2.30 7.16
C SER A 44 -20.98 -1.07 6.61
N GLY A 45 -22.02 -0.62 7.31
CA GLY A 45 -22.76 0.59 6.97
C GLY A 45 -23.19 0.63 5.49
N ASN A 46 -23.00 1.79 4.88
CA ASN A 46 -23.19 1.99 3.44
C ASN A 46 -21.84 2.06 2.70
N CYS A 47 -20.84 1.30 3.16
CA CYS A 47 -19.52 1.28 2.52
C CYS A 47 -19.65 1.12 1.01
N ASN A 48 -19.05 2.04 0.25
CA ASN A 48 -18.97 1.87 -1.18
C ASN A 48 -17.94 0.75 -1.47
N LYS A 49 -18.36 -0.26 -2.23
CA LYS A 49 -17.49 -1.37 -2.66
C LYS A 49 -16.94 -1.16 -4.08
N GLU A 50 -17.32 -0.06 -4.72
CA GLU A 50 -16.64 0.42 -5.92
C GLU A 50 -15.20 0.79 -5.54
N ASN A 51 -14.25 0.65 -6.47
CA ASN A 51 -12.82 0.95 -6.22
C ASN A 51 -12.15 0.04 -5.15
N ASP A 52 -12.59 -1.23 -5.01
CA ASP A 52 -11.99 -2.32 -4.19
C ASP A 52 -11.68 -1.83 -2.77
N SER A 53 -12.46 -0.83 -2.35
CA SER A 53 -12.39 -0.20 -1.05
C SER A 53 -12.64 -1.29 -0.03
N ASP A 54 -11.62 -1.55 0.78
CA ASP A 54 -11.70 -2.54 1.85
C ASP A 54 -12.81 -2.08 2.80
N CYS A 55 -13.97 -2.75 2.79
CA CYS A 55 -15.06 -2.40 3.68
C CYS A 55 -14.90 -3.07 5.05
N CYS A 56 -15.28 -2.36 6.10
CA CYS A 56 -15.40 -2.97 7.42
C CYS A 56 -16.44 -4.09 7.43
N VAL A 57 -16.10 -5.19 8.10
CA VAL A 57 -17.00 -6.34 8.29
C VAL A 57 -17.72 -6.20 9.62
N ASP A 58 -19.04 -6.32 9.61
CA ASP A 58 -19.86 -6.21 10.83
C ASP A 58 -19.38 -7.17 11.91
N GLY A 59 -19.04 -6.60 13.08
CA GLY A 59 -18.61 -7.35 14.25
C GLY A 59 -17.16 -7.86 14.23
N LYS A 60 -16.42 -7.71 13.12
CA LYS A 60 -14.98 -7.98 13.09
C LYS A 60 -14.24 -6.93 13.93
N MET A 61 -13.23 -7.37 14.69
CA MET A 61 -12.41 -6.46 15.50
C MET A 61 -11.17 -6.03 14.70
N TYR A 62 -11.03 -4.73 14.47
CA TYR A 62 -9.89 -4.12 13.78
C TYR A 62 -8.94 -3.50 14.81
N PRO A 63 -7.64 -3.79 14.78
CA PRO A 63 -6.70 -3.23 15.74
C PRO A 63 -6.52 -1.71 15.51
N GLN A 64 -6.48 -0.95 16.59
CA GLN A 64 -6.21 0.49 16.55
C GLN A 64 -4.82 0.78 17.06
N TYR A 65 -4.06 1.60 16.36
CA TYR A 65 -2.68 1.95 16.70
C TYR A 65 -2.50 3.45 16.84
N ARG A 66 -1.99 3.88 17.99
CA ARG A 66 -1.49 5.25 18.22
C ARG A 66 0.04 5.34 18.10
N CYS A 67 0.65 4.25 17.67
CA CYS A 67 2.09 4.11 17.53
C CYS A 67 2.39 3.39 16.21
N SER A 68 3.62 3.52 15.76
CA SER A 68 4.15 2.82 14.59
C SER A 68 5.46 2.12 15.00
N PRO A 69 5.99 1.19 14.18
CA PRO A 69 7.30 0.62 14.40
C PRO A 69 8.39 1.71 14.58
N PRO A 70 9.47 1.44 15.32
CA PRO A 70 10.52 2.44 15.54
C PRO A 70 11.12 2.96 14.23
N ILE A 71 11.32 4.27 14.15
CA ILE A 71 12.04 4.88 13.02
C ILE A 71 13.53 4.62 13.20
N THR A 72 14.14 4.03 12.17
CA THR A 72 15.57 3.76 12.08
C THR A 72 16.15 4.42 10.81
N GLY A 73 17.46 4.27 10.59
CA GLY A 73 18.09 4.74 9.33
C GLY A 73 17.59 4.02 8.07
N ASN A 74 16.95 2.85 8.22
CA ASN A 74 16.29 2.13 7.14
C ASN A 74 14.98 1.52 7.67
N THR A 75 14.00 2.38 7.91
CA THR A 75 12.70 1.99 8.49
C THR A 75 11.94 1.13 7.48
N GLY A 76 11.65 -0.12 7.81
CA GLY A 76 10.80 -0.98 7.00
C GLY A 76 9.34 -0.52 7.05
N ALA A 77 8.70 -0.41 5.89
CA ALA A 77 7.32 0.02 5.73
C ALA A 77 6.65 -0.78 4.60
N THR A 78 5.32 -0.78 4.61
CA THR A 78 4.51 -1.17 3.46
C THR A 78 4.07 0.10 2.75
N MET A 79 4.26 0.16 1.44
CA MET A 79 3.78 1.27 0.62
C MET A 79 2.42 0.90 0.03
N THR A 80 1.47 1.82 0.06
CA THR A 80 0.17 1.73 -0.60
C THR A 80 0.03 2.87 -1.61
N ILE A 81 -0.93 2.77 -2.53
CA ILE A 81 -1.23 3.82 -3.51
C ILE A 81 -2.48 4.57 -3.07
N ASN A 82 -2.43 5.89 -3.15
CA ASN A 82 -3.56 6.77 -2.84
C ASN A 82 -3.56 8.02 -3.71
N SER A 83 -4.73 8.42 -4.20
CA SER A 83 -4.91 9.72 -4.85
C SER A 83 -5.26 10.78 -3.80
N PHE A 84 -4.44 11.84 -3.73
CA PHE A 84 -4.68 13.01 -2.86
C PHE A 84 -5.44 14.12 -3.59
N ALA A 85 -5.91 13.85 -4.80
CA ALA A 85 -6.63 14.80 -5.63
C ALA A 85 -8.07 14.98 -5.13
N LYS A 86 -8.69 16.09 -5.51
CA LYS A 86 -10.09 16.33 -5.18
C LYS A 86 -10.97 15.28 -5.86
N GLY A 87 -11.70 14.50 -5.06
CA GLY A 87 -12.53 13.41 -5.55
C GLY A 87 -11.76 12.12 -5.89
N GLY A 88 -10.48 12.05 -5.49
CA GLY A 88 -9.73 10.80 -5.42
C GLY A 88 -9.97 10.05 -4.11
N ASP A 89 -9.21 8.98 -3.91
CA ASP A 89 -9.41 8.01 -2.83
C ASP A 89 -9.08 8.55 -1.42
N GLY A 90 -8.25 9.60 -1.33
CA GLY A 90 -7.84 10.23 -0.07
C GLY A 90 -8.97 11.01 0.64
N GLY A 91 -10.15 11.12 0.03
CA GLY A 91 -11.32 11.75 0.61
C GLY A 91 -11.19 13.28 0.75
N GLY A 92 -10.84 13.74 1.96
CA GLY A 92 -10.74 15.15 2.32
C GLY A 92 -9.43 15.82 1.85
N PRO A 93 -9.30 17.15 2.02
CA PRO A 93 -8.01 17.83 1.87
C PRO A 93 -7.01 17.32 2.93
N SER A 94 -5.72 17.28 2.59
CA SER A 94 -4.70 16.69 3.45
C SER A 94 -4.43 17.48 4.74
N GLU A 95 -4.21 16.77 5.85
CA GLU A 95 -4.13 17.32 7.21
C GLU A 95 -3.02 18.36 7.42
N CYS A 96 -1.89 18.25 6.70
CA CYS A 96 -0.75 19.15 6.91
C CYS A 96 -0.96 20.58 6.41
N ASP A 97 -1.74 20.77 5.34
CA ASP A 97 -1.88 22.06 4.67
C ASP A 97 -3.30 22.39 4.18
N ASN A 98 -4.28 21.54 4.48
CA ASN A 98 -5.69 21.67 4.07
C ASN A 98 -5.87 21.83 2.56
N GLN A 99 -5.03 21.15 1.76
CA GLN A 99 -5.08 21.19 0.30
C GLN A 99 -5.26 19.79 -0.29
N TYR A 100 -5.79 19.75 -1.51
CA TYR A 100 -5.69 18.59 -2.37
C TYR A 100 -4.38 18.66 -3.16
N HIS A 101 -3.79 17.50 -3.47
CA HIS A 101 -2.58 17.38 -4.26
C HIS A 101 -2.84 16.61 -5.55
N SER A 102 -2.26 17.04 -6.67
CA SER A 102 -2.36 16.28 -7.92
C SER A 102 -1.68 14.92 -7.80
N ASP A 103 -2.15 13.92 -8.56
CA ASP A 103 -1.50 12.60 -8.64
C ASP A 103 -0.08 12.65 -9.22
N ASP A 104 0.26 13.75 -9.90
CA ASP A 104 1.61 14.07 -10.39
C ASP A 104 2.56 14.61 -9.31
N GLU A 105 2.04 15.00 -8.14
CA GLU A 105 2.86 15.50 -7.04
C GLU A 105 3.46 14.36 -6.24
N LEU A 106 4.75 14.46 -5.89
CA LEU A 106 5.43 13.46 -5.05
C LEU A 106 5.05 13.65 -3.58
N VAL A 107 3.89 13.13 -3.18
CA VAL A 107 3.33 13.30 -1.84
C VAL A 107 2.96 11.97 -1.19
N VAL A 108 2.94 11.96 0.14
CA VAL A 108 2.58 10.79 0.95
C VAL A 108 1.81 11.14 2.22
N ALA A 109 1.03 10.18 2.70
CA ALA A 109 0.56 10.09 4.07
C ALA A 109 1.39 9.09 4.89
N LEU A 110 1.45 9.27 6.20
CA LEU A 110 2.13 8.35 7.12
C LEU A 110 1.14 7.81 8.15
N SER A 111 1.27 6.53 8.53
CA SER A 111 0.52 5.98 9.68
C SER A 111 0.63 6.88 10.91
N THR A 112 -0.43 6.99 11.71
CA THR A 112 -0.54 7.88 12.89
C THR A 112 0.73 7.98 13.75
N GLY A 113 1.37 6.87 14.08
CA GLY A 113 2.58 6.88 14.91
C GLY A 113 3.81 7.50 14.24
N TRP A 114 3.94 7.35 12.92
CA TRP A 114 4.97 8.03 12.12
C TRP A 114 4.58 9.45 11.76
N TYR A 115 3.30 9.74 11.53
CA TYR A 115 2.80 11.10 11.35
C TYR A 115 3.10 11.96 12.59
N ASN A 116 2.90 11.38 13.78
CA ASN A 116 3.30 11.94 15.08
C ASN A 116 2.73 13.36 15.31
N GLY A 117 1.42 13.50 15.13
CA GLY A 117 0.70 14.76 15.32
C GLY A 117 1.23 15.88 14.41
N GLY A 118 1.56 15.55 13.17
CA GLY A 118 2.03 16.51 12.18
C GLY A 118 3.49 16.92 12.32
N SER A 119 4.28 16.30 13.21
CA SER A 119 5.69 16.70 13.39
C SER A 119 6.55 16.55 12.12
N ARG A 120 6.05 15.77 11.13
CA ARG A 120 6.71 15.55 9.84
C ARG A 120 6.03 16.30 8.69
N CYS A 121 4.97 17.07 8.95
CA CYS A 121 4.25 17.80 7.91
C CYS A 121 5.19 18.66 7.06
N LEU A 122 4.96 18.57 5.75
CA LEU A 122 5.69 19.30 4.70
C LEU A 122 7.20 19.00 4.61
N ASN A 123 7.71 18.10 5.45
CA ASN A 123 9.06 17.57 5.32
C ASN A 123 9.10 16.49 4.24
N LYS A 124 10.27 16.33 3.61
CA LYS A 124 10.50 15.25 2.65
C LYS A 124 11.07 14.02 3.34
N ILE A 125 10.55 12.86 2.98
CA ILE A 125 11.14 11.56 3.31
C ILE A 125 11.77 10.95 2.07
N ARG A 126 12.81 10.14 2.25
CA ARG A 126 13.39 9.33 1.18
C ARG A 126 12.77 7.94 1.24
N ILE A 127 12.15 7.53 0.14
CA ILE A 127 11.59 6.19 -0.04
C ILE A 127 12.53 5.43 -0.96
N ASN A 128 12.83 4.18 -0.61
CA ASN A 128 13.70 3.31 -1.39
C ASN A 128 12.94 2.01 -1.70
N ALA A 129 12.78 1.69 -2.97
CA ALA A 129 12.13 0.47 -3.45
C ALA A 129 12.72 0.10 -4.81
N ASN A 130 12.78 -1.20 -5.14
CA ASN A 130 13.24 -1.71 -6.44
C ASN A 130 14.59 -1.15 -6.93
N GLY A 131 15.51 -0.85 -6.00
CA GLY A 131 16.81 -0.24 -6.34
C GLY A 131 16.75 1.24 -6.74
N LYS A 132 15.57 1.85 -6.73
CA LYS A 132 15.33 3.28 -6.97
C LYS A 132 15.07 4.01 -5.65
N SER A 133 15.18 5.34 -5.70
CA SER A 133 14.91 6.23 -4.56
C SER A 133 14.16 7.48 -5.01
N VAL A 134 13.19 7.92 -4.22
CA VAL A 134 12.43 9.17 -4.44
C VAL A 134 12.33 9.98 -3.15
N LEU A 135 12.29 11.30 -3.28
CA LEU A 135 11.93 12.21 -2.19
C LEU A 135 10.46 12.62 -2.33
N ALA A 136 9.65 12.27 -1.34
CA ALA A 136 8.24 12.63 -1.31
C ALA A 136 7.92 13.49 -0.08
N LYS A 137 7.03 14.48 -0.25
CA LYS A 137 6.59 15.39 0.81
C LYS A 137 5.47 14.73 1.62
N VAL A 138 5.61 14.74 2.94
CA VAL A 138 4.52 14.29 3.84
C VAL A 138 3.45 15.37 3.87
N VAL A 139 2.25 15.04 3.42
CA VAL A 139 1.10 15.96 3.37
C VAL A 139 -0.04 15.51 4.28
N ASP A 140 -0.08 14.24 4.68
CA ASP A 140 -1.26 13.70 5.36
C ASP A 140 -0.96 12.65 6.43
N GLU A 141 -2.00 12.32 7.19
CA GLU A 141 -2.05 11.18 8.11
C GLU A 141 -2.82 10.01 7.48
N CYS A 142 -2.26 8.80 7.55
CA CYS A 142 -3.01 7.57 7.34
C CYS A 142 -3.53 7.11 8.72
N ASP A 143 -4.79 7.42 9.04
CA ASP A 143 -5.35 7.26 10.38
C ASP A 143 -5.45 5.77 10.78
N SER A 144 -4.58 5.34 11.69
CA SER A 144 -4.55 3.97 12.20
C SER A 144 -5.39 3.75 13.47
N VAL A 145 -6.20 4.73 13.85
CA VAL A 145 -7.06 4.71 15.04
C VAL A 145 -8.53 4.69 14.64
N ASN A 146 -8.97 5.57 13.75
CA ASN A 146 -10.38 5.73 13.38
C ASN A 146 -10.70 5.00 12.06
N GLY A 147 -11.98 4.82 11.77
CA GLY A 147 -12.47 4.01 10.65
C GLY A 147 -13.83 3.37 10.96
N CYS A 148 -14.34 2.53 10.05
CA CYS A 148 -15.60 1.79 10.19
C CYS A 148 -16.81 2.66 10.61
N ASP A 149 -16.80 3.93 10.22
CA ASP A 149 -17.84 4.92 10.49
C ASP A 149 -18.11 5.74 9.22
N SER A 150 -19.08 6.66 9.31
CA SER A 150 -19.50 7.46 8.16
C SER A 150 -18.44 8.46 7.68
N ASP A 151 -17.52 8.87 8.55
CA ASP A 151 -16.54 9.90 8.23
C ASP A 151 -15.37 9.31 7.43
N HIS A 152 -15.21 7.99 7.48
CA HIS A 152 -14.19 7.21 6.77
C HIS A 152 -14.83 6.26 5.74
N ASP A 153 -16.04 6.54 5.25
CA ASP A 153 -16.77 5.72 4.28
C ASP A 153 -16.87 4.23 4.65
N PHE A 154 -16.88 3.94 5.96
CA PHE A 154 -16.86 2.60 6.54
C PHE A 154 -15.65 1.73 6.15
N GLN A 155 -14.54 2.36 5.73
CA GLN A 155 -13.24 1.72 5.52
C GLN A 155 -12.52 1.44 6.85
N PRO A 156 -11.68 0.40 6.95
CA PRO A 156 -10.99 0.06 8.19
C PRO A 156 -9.90 1.10 8.53
N PRO A 157 -9.50 1.15 9.81
CA PRO A 157 -8.32 1.92 10.19
C PRO A 157 -7.08 1.48 9.41
N CYS A 158 -6.24 2.45 9.06
CA CYS A 158 -4.96 2.22 8.40
C CYS A 158 -4.06 1.29 9.25
N PRO A 159 -3.25 0.41 8.62
CA PRO A 159 -2.19 -0.28 9.35
C PRO A 159 -1.15 0.70 9.90
N ASN A 160 -0.35 0.26 10.88
CA ASN A 160 0.54 1.15 11.62
C ASN A 160 1.96 1.30 11.02
N ASN A 161 2.20 0.73 9.84
CA ASN A 161 3.49 0.70 9.17
C ASN A 161 3.38 1.09 7.69
N ILE A 162 2.44 1.99 7.37
CA ILE A 162 2.12 2.44 6.02
C ILE A 162 2.81 3.76 5.69
N VAL A 163 3.33 3.82 4.46
CA VAL A 163 3.58 5.04 3.70
C VAL A 163 2.59 5.02 2.54
N ASP A 164 1.59 5.87 2.58
CA ASP A 164 0.52 5.88 1.57
C ASP A 164 0.84 6.92 0.52
N ALA A 165 1.05 6.51 -0.72
CA ALA A 165 1.82 7.29 -1.68
C ALA A 165 1.05 7.62 -2.96
N SER A 166 1.23 8.86 -3.44
CA SER A 166 0.70 9.30 -4.74
C SER A 166 1.17 8.40 -5.90
N PRO A 167 0.41 8.32 -7.01
CA PRO A 167 0.84 7.62 -8.22
C PRO A 167 2.22 8.06 -8.74
N ALA A 168 2.55 9.35 -8.68
CA ALA A 168 3.88 9.84 -9.07
C ALA A 168 5.04 9.23 -8.26
N VAL A 169 4.84 8.94 -6.97
CA VAL A 169 5.85 8.27 -6.13
C VAL A 169 6.07 6.83 -6.58
N TRP A 170 4.99 6.10 -6.87
CA TRP A 170 5.05 4.74 -7.40
C TRP A 170 5.76 4.68 -8.75
N LYS A 171 5.40 5.60 -9.67
CA LYS A 171 6.06 5.74 -10.98
C LYS A 171 7.57 5.94 -10.84
N GLN A 172 8.03 6.82 -9.95
CA GLN A 172 9.48 7.03 -9.75
C GLN A 172 10.20 5.82 -9.17
N LEU A 173 9.49 4.96 -8.44
CA LEU A 173 10.05 3.76 -7.83
C LEU A 173 9.95 2.53 -8.75
N GLY A 174 9.41 2.66 -9.97
CA GLY A 174 9.21 1.54 -10.89
C GLY A 174 8.26 0.51 -10.32
N GLY A 175 7.21 0.98 -9.63
CA GLY A 175 6.06 0.15 -9.32
C GLY A 175 5.20 -0.06 -10.55
N ASP A 176 4.52 -1.18 -10.56
CA ASP A 176 3.66 -1.75 -11.59
C ASP A 176 2.36 -0.96 -11.85
N GLY A 177 2.12 0.13 -11.09
CA GLY A 177 1.21 1.19 -11.50
C GLY A 177 1.89 2.00 -12.60
N GLY A 178 1.62 1.64 -13.86
CA GLY A 178 2.15 2.33 -15.05
C GLY A 178 1.87 3.84 -15.05
N GLY A 179 2.31 4.53 -16.10
CA GLY A 179 1.93 5.92 -16.30
C GLY A 179 0.41 6.12 -16.40
N PRO A 180 -0.06 7.38 -16.45
CA PRO A 180 -1.46 7.62 -16.84
C PRO A 180 -1.72 7.00 -18.22
N SER A 181 -2.96 6.56 -18.44
CA SER A 181 -3.38 5.84 -19.64
C SER A 181 -3.12 6.66 -20.93
N GLU A 182 -2.69 6.00 -22.01
CA GLU A 182 -2.45 6.65 -23.30
C GLU A 182 -3.73 7.24 -23.93
N CYS A 183 -4.93 6.73 -23.58
CA CYS A 183 -6.18 7.19 -24.20
C CYS A 183 -6.74 8.48 -23.62
N ASP A 184 -6.60 8.71 -22.30
CA ASP A 184 -7.19 9.89 -21.66
C ASP A 184 -6.29 10.59 -20.63
N ASN A 185 -5.03 10.15 -20.51
CA ASN A 185 -4.05 10.70 -19.59
C ASN A 185 -4.56 10.71 -18.14
N LYS A 186 -5.23 9.63 -17.73
CA LYS A 186 -5.67 9.42 -16.35
C LYS A 186 -5.13 8.11 -15.80
N TYR A 187 -4.98 8.08 -14.49
CA TYR A 187 -4.88 6.84 -13.75
C TYR A 187 -6.27 6.21 -13.66
N HIS A 188 -6.34 4.92 -13.93
CA HIS A 188 -7.55 4.14 -13.70
C HIS A 188 -7.36 3.29 -12.45
N SER A 189 -8.38 3.28 -11.60
CA SER A 189 -8.38 2.41 -10.42
C SER A 189 -8.48 0.94 -10.86
N ASP A 190 -7.98 0.03 -10.02
CA ASP A 190 -8.03 -1.42 -10.24
C ASP A 190 -9.46 -1.98 -10.40
N ASP A 191 -10.47 -1.18 -10.07
CA ASP A 191 -11.90 -1.51 -10.15
C ASP A 191 -12.63 -1.03 -11.38
N GLU A 192 -12.01 -0.12 -12.11
CA GLU A 192 -12.58 0.27 -13.36
C GLU A 192 -12.46 -0.93 -14.32
N LEU A 193 -13.54 -1.25 -15.02
CA LEU A 193 -13.52 -2.28 -16.06
C LEU A 193 -12.75 -1.77 -17.27
N VAL A 194 -11.43 -1.75 -17.17
CA VAL A 194 -10.51 -1.21 -18.16
C VAL A 194 -9.46 -2.22 -18.57
N VAL A 195 -8.93 -2.04 -19.78
CA VAL A 195 -7.88 -2.86 -20.35
C VAL A 195 -6.85 -2.04 -21.13
N ALA A 196 -5.63 -2.56 -21.18
CA ALA A 196 -4.62 -2.17 -22.15
C ALA A 196 -4.53 -3.22 -23.27
N LEU A 197 -4.46 -2.76 -24.53
CA LEU A 197 -4.33 -3.66 -25.68
C LEU A 197 -2.89 -3.71 -26.17
N SER A 198 -2.43 -4.87 -26.65
CA SER A 198 -1.14 -4.95 -27.36
C SER A 198 -1.08 -3.93 -28.51
N THR A 199 0.10 -3.35 -28.79
CA THR A 199 0.34 -2.35 -29.84
C THR A 199 -0.46 -2.56 -31.13
N GLY A 200 -0.39 -3.77 -31.69
CA GLY A 200 -1.10 -4.09 -32.94
C GLY A 200 -2.62 -4.08 -32.81
N ARG A 201 -3.16 -4.46 -31.63
CA ARG A 201 -4.60 -4.41 -31.33
C ARG A 201 -5.05 -3.01 -30.96
N TYR A 202 -4.23 -2.26 -30.23
CA TYR A 202 -4.46 -0.84 -29.89
C TYR A 202 -4.59 0.02 -31.16
N ASN A 203 -3.81 -0.31 -32.20
CA ASN A 203 -3.91 0.28 -33.54
C ASN A 203 -3.85 1.80 -33.50
N GLY A 204 -2.78 2.34 -32.89
CA GLY A 204 -2.51 3.77 -32.76
C GLY A 204 -3.63 4.54 -32.06
N GLY A 205 -4.27 3.95 -31.05
CA GLY A 205 -5.34 4.57 -30.28
C GLY A 205 -6.70 4.60 -30.97
N SER A 206 -6.87 3.99 -32.15
CA SER A 206 -8.18 3.94 -32.83
C SER A 206 -9.29 3.25 -32.00
N ARG A 207 -8.90 2.45 -31.00
CA ARG A 207 -9.81 1.76 -30.08
C ARG A 207 -9.98 2.48 -28.75
N CYS A 208 -9.30 3.59 -28.53
CA CYS A 208 -9.38 4.31 -27.27
C CYS A 208 -10.81 4.62 -26.87
N LEU A 209 -11.09 4.40 -25.58
CA LEU A 209 -12.36 4.68 -24.93
C LEU A 209 -13.57 3.91 -25.50
N ASN A 210 -13.32 2.97 -26.42
CA ASN A 210 -14.32 2.01 -26.87
C ASN A 210 -14.33 0.79 -25.96
N ASN A 211 -15.49 0.17 -25.84
CA ASN A 211 -15.63 -1.06 -25.08
C ASN A 211 -15.30 -2.27 -25.96
N ILE A 212 -14.64 -3.25 -25.36
CA ILE A 212 -14.54 -4.61 -25.89
C ILE A 212 -15.32 -5.56 -24.97
N ARG A 213 -15.82 -6.66 -25.53
CA ARG A 213 -16.41 -7.75 -24.76
C ARG A 213 -15.39 -8.85 -24.59
N ILE A 214 -15.07 -9.22 -23.35
CA ILE A 214 -14.11 -10.27 -22.99
C ILE A 214 -14.90 -11.45 -22.45
N ASN A 215 -14.59 -12.66 -22.93
CA ASN A 215 -15.22 -13.91 -22.47
C ASN A 215 -14.14 -14.86 -21.94
N ALA A 216 -14.37 -15.35 -20.72
CA ALA A 216 -13.50 -16.29 -20.03
C ALA A 216 -14.31 -17.00 -18.94
N ASN A 217 -13.92 -18.22 -18.55
CA ASN A 217 -14.52 -18.93 -17.40
C ASN A 217 -16.07 -19.00 -17.43
N GLY A 218 -16.66 -19.12 -18.63
CA GLY A 218 -18.12 -19.14 -18.82
C GLY A 218 -18.84 -17.80 -18.55
N ARG A 219 -18.10 -16.72 -18.35
CA ARG A 219 -18.62 -15.35 -18.12
C ARG A 219 -18.18 -14.40 -19.22
N SER A 220 -18.84 -13.24 -19.27
CA SER A 220 -18.57 -12.17 -20.23
C SER A 220 -18.62 -10.82 -19.55
N VAL A 221 -17.69 -9.93 -19.87
CA VAL A 221 -17.61 -8.57 -19.30
C VAL A 221 -17.29 -7.57 -20.40
N LEU A 222 -17.89 -6.37 -20.32
CA LEU A 222 -17.50 -5.23 -21.15
C LEU A 222 -16.42 -4.45 -20.40
N ALA A 223 -15.31 -4.20 -21.07
CA ALA A 223 -14.23 -3.39 -20.53
C ALA A 223 -13.80 -2.32 -21.54
N LYS A 224 -13.45 -1.14 -21.05
CA LYS A 224 -13.04 -0.01 -21.86
C LYS A 224 -11.54 -0.08 -22.15
N VAL A 225 -11.15 0.12 -23.40
CA VAL A 225 -9.75 0.26 -23.76
C VAL A 225 -9.26 1.63 -23.32
N VAL A 226 -8.27 1.67 -22.43
CA VAL A 226 -7.72 2.92 -21.88
C VAL A 226 -6.24 3.08 -22.19
N ASP A 227 -5.54 2.00 -22.49
CA ASP A 227 -4.09 2.07 -22.63
C ASP A 227 -3.53 1.15 -23.71
N GLU A 228 -2.28 1.42 -24.07
CA GLU A 228 -1.46 0.53 -24.86
C GLU A 228 -0.55 -0.28 -23.95
N CYS A 229 -0.54 -1.59 -24.18
CA CYS A 229 0.54 -2.44 -23.72
C CYS A 229 1.57 -2.53 -24.84
N ASP A 230 2.74 -1.89 -24.68
CA ASP A 230 3.77 -1.87 -25.72
C ASP A 230 4.34 -3.29 -25.93
N SER A 231 4.03 -3.84 -27.11
CA SER A 231 4.44 -5.19 -27.54
C SER A 231 5.60 -5.14 -28.55
N VAL A 232 6.14 -3.95 -28.81
CA VAL A 232 7.22 -3.67 -29.75
C VAL A 232 8.49 -3.25 -29.00
N ASN A 233 8.37 -2.31 -28.06
CA ASN A 233 9.47 -1.78 -27.25
C ASN A 233 9.37 -2.24 -25.80
N GLY A 234 10.47 -2.09 -25.07
CA GLY A 234 10.66 -2.64 -23.74
C GLY A 234 12.13 -2.87 -23.44
N CYS A 235 12.45 -3.24 -22.20
CA CYS A 235 13.81 -3.34 -21.68
C CYS A 235 14.60 -2.01 -21.78
N ASP A 236 13.89 -0.89 -21.74
CA ASP A 236 14.44 0.46 -21.80
C ASP A 236 13.89 1.33 -20.65
N SER A 237 14.37 2.56 -20.54
CA SER A 237 14.00 3.46 -19.45
C SER A 237 12.55 3.92 -19.50
N ASP A 238 11.94 3.95 -20.68
CA ASP A 238 10.60 4.50 -20.87
C ASP A 238 9.53 3.47 -20.46
N HIS A 239 9.88 2.18 -20.51
CA HIS A 239 9.07 1.04 -20.09
C HIS A 239 9.53 0.43 -18.76
N ASP A 240 10.24 1.19 -17.92
CA ASP A 240 10.77 0.72 -16.63
C ASP A 240 11.60 -0.58 -16.70
N PHE A 241 12.25 -0.80 -17.84
CA PHE A 241 13.01 -2.00 -18.20
C PHE A 241 12.18 -3.29 -18.19
N GLN A 242 10.85 -3.19 -18.17
CA GLN A 242 9.96 -4.34 -18.37
C GLN A 242 10.08 -4.84 -19.81
N PRO A 243 10.04 -6.17 -20.04
CA PRO A 243 10.05 -6.70 -21.39
C PRO A 243 8.79 -6.28 -22.17
N PRO A 244 8.85 -6.20 -23.51
CA PRO A 244 7.66 -5.97 -24.33
C PRO A 244 6.60 -7.01 -24.01
N CYS A 245 5.34 -6.58 -23.95
CA CYS A 245 4.27 -7.50 -23.62
C CYS A 245 3.89 -8.41 -24.81
N PRO A 246 3.23 -9.56 -24.56
CA PRO A 246 2.84 -10.45 -25.63
C PRO A 246 1.93 -9.78 -26.66
N ASN A 247 2.17 -10.01 -27.95
CA ASN A 247 1.42 -9.39 -29.04
C ASN A 247 -0.08 -9.73 -29.09
N ASN A 248 -0.52 -10.74 -28.34
CA ASN A 248 -1.90 -11.19 -28.24
C ASN A 248 -2.57 -10.82 -26.90
N ILE A 249 -1.92 -9.99 -26.07
CA ILE A 249 -2.42 -9.66 -24.73
C ILE A 249 -3.62 -8.69 -24.76
N VAL A 250 -4.51 -8.90 -23.81
CA VAL A 250 -5.45 -7.91 -23.28
C VAL A 250 -5.09 -7.82 -21.81
N ASP A 251 -4.32 -6.81 -21.44
CA ASP A 251 -3.95 -6.59 -20.05
C ASP A 251 -5.13 -5.96 -19.32
N ALA A 252 -5.55 -6.56 -18.22
CA ALA A 252 -6.86 -6.30 -17.65
C ALA A 252 -6.76 -5.99 -16.16
N SER A 253 -7.44 -4.90 -15.78
CA SER A 253 -7.66 -4.49 -14.39
C SER A 253 -8.20 -5.63 -13.52
N PRO A 254 -7.88 -5.67 -12.21
CA PRO A 254 -8.43 -6.64 -11.26
C PRO A 254 -9.96 -6.79 -11.28
N ALA A 255 -10.72 -5.72 -11.52
CA ALA A 255 -12.17 -5.81 -11.69
C ALA A 255 -12.61 -6.69 -12.86
N VAL A 256 -11.91 -6.66 -14.00
CA VAL A 256 -12.21 -7.54 -15.14
C VAL A 256 -12.03 -9.01 -14.74
N TRP A 257 -10.95 -9.34 -14.01
CA TRP A 257 -10.72 -10.69 -13.50
C TRP A 257 -11.81 -11.15 -12.54
N LYS A 258 -12.23 -10.26 -11.64
CA LYS A 258 -13.30 -10.48 -10.64
C LYS A 258 -14.64 -10.73 -11.31
N GLU A 259 -15.02 -9.94 -12.30
CA GLU A 259 -16.26 -10.11 -13.06
C GLU A 259 -16.27 -11.42 -13.85
N LEU A 260 -15.13 -11.78 -14.45
CA LEU A 260 -14.93 -13.09 -15.11
C LEU A 260 -14.92 -14.26 -14.10
N GLY A 261 -14.92 -13.98 -12.79
CA GLY A 261 -14.98 -15.00 -11.74
C GLY A 261 -13.74 -15.89 -11.69
N ILE A 262 -12.60 -15.39 -12.17
CA ILE A 262 -11.33 -16.11 -12.16
C ILE A 262 -10.73 -15.96 -10.76
N PRO A 263 -10.37 -17.06 -10.07
CA PRO A 263 -9.83 -16.96 -8.71
C PRO A 263 -8.43 -16.35 -8.72
N LYS A 264 -8.10 -15.55 -7.69
CA LYS A 264 -6.77 -14.91 -7.52
C LYS A 264 -5.59 -15.87 -7.66
N SER A 265 -5.76 -17.15 -7.30
CA SER A 265 -4.73 -18.18 -7.47
C SER A 265 -4.36 -18.50 -8.93
N GLN A 266 -5.14 -18.01 -9.90
CA GLN A 266 -4.92 -18.18 -11.33
C GLN A 266 -4.59 -16.85 -12.03
N PHE A 267 -4.30 -15.78 -11.27
CA PHE A 267 -3.88 -14.50 -11.85
C PHE A 267 -2.50 -14.64 -12.51
N GLY A 268 -2.30 -13.88 -13.58
CA GLY A 268 -1.15 -13.99 -14.48
C GLY A 268 -1.64 -14.09 -15.91
N TYR A 269 -1.49 -15.26 -16.54
CA TYR A 269 -1.98 -15.52 -17.89
C TYR A 269 -3.23 -16.38 -17.87
N TYR A 270 -4.25 -15.97 -18.62
CA TYR A 270 -5.51 -16.69 -18.75
C TYR A 270 -5.99 -16.65 -20.19
N ASP A 271 -6.43 -17.80 -20.72
CA ASP A 271 -6.97 -17.87 -22.08
C ASP A 271 -8.36 -17.25 -22.14
N ILE A 272 -8.49 -16.23 -22.99
CA ILE A 272 -9.72 -15.47 -23.20
C ILE A 272 -10.10 -15.42 -24.68
N THR A 273 -11.32 -15.02 -24.96
CA THR A 273 -11.72 -14.50 -26.28
C THR A 273 -12.27 -13.10 -26.11
N TRP A 274 -12.13 -12.24 -27.12
CA TRP A 274 -12.72 -10.91 -27.07
C TRP A 274 -13.22 -10.45 -28.44
N THR A 275 -14.19 -9.53 -28.43
CA THR A 275 -14.78 -8.90 -29.63
C THR A 275 -15.01 -7.41 -29.38
N GLU A 276 -15.20 -6.63 -30.43
CA GLU A 276 -15.71 -5.26 -30.27
C GLU A 276 -17.02 -5.26 -29.47
N GLY A 277 -17.13 -4.32 -28.54
CA GLY A 277 -18.34 -4.09 -27.77
C GLY A 277 -19.37 -3.36 -28.61
N THR A 278 -20.05 -4.07 -29.51
CA THR A 278 -21.28 -3.54 -30.11
C THR A 278 -22.37 -3.53 -29.05
N ILE A 279 -22.97 -2.36 -28.79
CA ILE A 279 -24.26 -2.26 -28.09
C ILE A 279 -25.28 -2.91 -29.03
N ILE A 280 -25.76 -4.10 -28.67
CA ILE A 280 -26.98 -4.68 -29.25
C ILE A 280 -28.05 -4.64 -28.17
#